data_AF-A0A838YN26-F1
#
_entry.id   AF-A0A838YN26-F1
#
_cell.length_a   1.000
_cell.length_b   1.000
_cell.length_c   1.000
_cell.angle_alpha   90.00
_cell.angle_beta   90.00
_cell.angle_gamma   90.00
#
_symmetry.space_group_name_H-M   'P 1'
#
loop_
_entity.id
_entity.type
_entity.pdbx_description
1 polymer ?
#
loop_
_entity_poly.entity_id
_entity_poly.type
_entity_poly.pdbx_seq_one_letter_code
_entity_poly.pdbx_strand_id
1 'polypeptide(L)'
;MSLIKPQIIVLTLSCLLISHSVNASKLEIGDVNKLNQDDKIRATKLYNEYEKHQDNYSKQISILNEMMEIGRPVAQKMFQKFDRELRAKWPLYQKFYVDCAKKAGFKKTTSTTRQEILLLEQKVQGLRKLGEKLTKNQIKQIGDPALNRLKNLKVMKVDEVFAINPSLQKRRDYISHLIKQRKICMDRLVLLESDVVDFGMKELLNYEKLTSTSVLGPPREYMQILEMNDKNIKNINPSEAAAVRNLNEYRILIGLRPCIIDPKLCLASREHSKDMERKGFFAHDSPIRGKKSPWDRAKLAGTIANAENIYKGSQNGESANRAWWYSPGHHVNMFNPNAKRVGMGLSGKHWTQMFGP
;
A
#
# COMPACT_ATOMS: atom_id res chain seq x y z
N MET A 1 12.95 35.62 -1.86
CA MET A 1 12.78 34.78 -3.07
C MET A 1 11.96 33.55 -2.71
N SER A 2 10.91 33.34 -3.50
CA SER A 2 9.73 32.45 -3.35
C SER A 2 9.72 31.36 -2.26
N LEU A 3 8.78 31.51 -1.32
CA LEU A 3 8.21 30.44 -0.50
C LEU A 3 7.48 29.44 -1.42
N ILE A 4 8.16 28.37 -1.80
CA ILE A 4 7.54 27.22 -2.47
C ILE A 4 6.70 26.50 -1.42
N LYS A 5 5.38 26.78 -1.40
CA LYS A 5 4.41 25.97 -0.65
C LYS A 5 4.56 24.53 -1.13
N PRO A 6 4.78 23.53 -0.25
CA PRO A 6 4.65 22.15 -0.66
C PRO A 6 3.17 21.93 -0.99
N GLN A 7 2.85 21.97 -2.28
CA GLN A 7 1.67 21.28 -2.77
C GLN A 7 1.92 19.81 -2.45
N ILE A 8 1.40 19.38 -1.29
CA ILE A 8 1.11 17.97 -1.05
C ILE A 8 0.13 17.64 -2.17
N ILE A 9 0.68 17.18 -3.29
CA ILE A 9 -0.04 16.35 -4.24
C ILE A 9 -0.31 15.11 -3.40
N VAL A 10 -1.40 15.17 -2.62
CA VAL A 10 -2.18 13.98 -2.35
C VAL A 10 -2.38 13.46 -3.75
N LEU A 11 -1.65 12.40 -4.11
CA LEU A 11 -2.16 11.46 -5.09
C LEU A 11 -3.48 11.06 -4.47
N THR A 12 -4.50 11.86 -4.78
CA THR A 12 -5.80 11.35 -5.04
C THR A 12 -5.47 10.18 -5.95
N LEU A 13 -5.54 8.98 -5.41
CA LEU A 13 -6.44 8.05 -6.05
C LEU A 13 -7.75 8.82 -6.20
N SER A 14 -7.81 9.63 -7.25
CA SER A 14 -8.88 9.57 -8.19
C SER A 14 -8.98 8.08 -8.55
N CYS A 15 -9.62 7.32 -7.67
CA CYS A 15 -10.87 6.72 -8.07
C CYS A 15 -11.71 7.88 -8.62
N LEU A 16 -11.40 8.25 -9.86
CA LEU A 16 -12.38 8.72 -10.81
C LEU A 16 -13.47 7.67 -10.69
N LEU A 17 -14.45 7.98 -9.87
CA LEU A 17 -15.80 7.45 -9.95
C LEU A 17 -16.34 7.93 -11.30
N ILE A 18 -15.77 7.41 -12.39
CA ILE A 18 -16.31 7.50 -13.74
C ILE A 18 -16.65 6.06 -14.10
N SER A 19 -17.96 5.82 -14.08
CA SER A 19 -18.74 4.76 -14.71
C SER A 19 -18.15 3.35 -14.62
N HIS A 20 -18.82 2.38 -14.02
CA HIS A 20 -20.11 1.90 -14.51
C HIS A 20 -21.16 1.91 -13.40
N SER A 21 -22.29 2.56 -13.67
CA SER A 21 -23.53 2.30 -12.98
C SER A 21 -23.91 0.83 -13.17
N VAL A 22 -23.69 -0.01 -12.18
CA VAL A 22 -24.49 -1.23 -12.07
C VAL A 22 -25.86 -0.77 -11.60
N ASN A 23 -26.82 -0.96 -12.49
CA ASN A 23 -28.19 -0.53 -12.38
C ASN A 23 -28.83 -1.25 -11.17
N ALA A 24 -28.95 -0.56 -10.04
CA ALA A 24 -29.79 -1.01 -8.92
C ALA A 24 -31.27 -1.22 -9.33
N SER A 25 -31.62 -0.89 -10.58
CA SER A 25 -32.94 -1.10 -11.20
C SER A 25 -33.24 -2.57 -11.58
N LYS A 26 -32.28 -3.50 -11.51
CA LYS A 26 -32.51 -4.92 -11.82
C LYS A 26 -32.84 -5.82 -10.61
N LEU A 27 -32.79 -5.29 -9.38
CA LEU A 27 -33.38 -5.99 -8.24
C LEU A 27 -34.89 -5.76 -8.28
N GLU A 28 -35.69 -6.84 -8.27
CA GLU A 28 -37.10 -6.74 -7.90
C GLU A 28 -37.18 -5.94 -6.61
N ILE A 29 -37.75 -4.74 -6.71
CA ILE A 29 -37.89 -3.84 -5.59
C ILE A 29 -38.81 -4.56 -4.60
N GLY A 30 -38.26 -4.94 -3.45
CA GLY A 30 -39.03 -5.31 -2.29
C GLY A 30 -39.84 -4.09 -1.88
N ASP A 31 -41.03 -3.98 -2.44
CA ASP A 31 -41.93 -2.88 -2.12
C ASP A 31 -42.48 -3.11 -0.70
N VAL A 32 -42.14 -2.21 0.22
CA VAL A 32 -42.61 -2.27 1.60
C VAL A 32 -44.15 -2.21 1.65
N ASN A 33 -44.79 -1.67 0.61
CA ASN A 33 -46.25 -1.69 0.49
C ASN A 33 -46.82 -3.10 0.26
N LYS A 34 -46.00 -4.05 -0.22
CA LYS A 34 -46.37 -5.46 -0.40
C LYS A 34 -46.26 -6.30 0.88
N LEU A 35 -45.77 -5.74 1.99
CA LEU A 35 -45.80 -6.41 3.30
C LEU A 35 -47.25 -6.58 3.77
N ASN A 36 -47.51 -7.67 4.51
CA ASN A 36 -48.76 -7.83 5.25
C ASN A 36 -48.87 -6.76 6.37
N GLN A 37 -50.05 -6.61 6.94
CA GLN A 37 -50.31 -5.54 7.91
C GLN A 37 -49.49 -5.69 9.20
N ASP A 38 -49.32 -6.92 9.69
CA ASP A 38 -48.57 -7.19 10.91
C ASP A 38 -47.08 -6.87 10.75
N ASP A 39 -46.49 -7.23 9.61
CA ASP A 39 -45.09 -6.92 9.27
C ASP A 39 -44.88 -5.41 9.06
N LYS A 40 -45.87 -4.68 8.54
CA LYS A 40 -45.81 -3.21 8.47
C LYS A 40 -45.78 -2.58 9.86
N ILE A 41 -46.63 -3.05 10.77
CA ILE A 41 -46.68 -2.59 12.16
C ILE A 41 -45.37 -2.91 12.87
N ARG A 42 -44.87 -4.15 12.71
CA ARG A 42 -43.60 -4.60 13.29
C ARG A 42 -42.41 -3.80 12.76
N ALA A 43 -42.31 -3.59 11.44
CA ALA A 43 -41.25 -2.80 10.83
C ALA A 43 -41.25 -1.35 11.34
N THR A 44 -42.44 -0.74 11.46
CA THR A 44 -42.59 0.62 11.99
C THR A 44 -42.16 0.71 13.45
N LYS A 45 -42.55 -0.25 14.28
CA LYS A 45 -42.14 -0.32 15.70
C LYS A 45 -40.61 -0.43 15.83
N LEU A 46 -39.99 -1.36 15.11
CA LEU A 46 -38.55 -1.56 15.15
C LEU A 46 -37.78 -0.35 14.62
N TYR A 47 -38.26 0.29 13.54
CA TYR A 47 -37.63 1.52 13.03
C TYR A 47 -37.68 2.66 14.07
N ASN A 48 -38.81 2.84 14.76
CA ASN A 48 -38.93 3.83 15.82
C ASN A 48 -38.03 3.51 17.02
N GLU A 49 -37.87 2.24 17.38
CA GLU A 49 -36.92 1.83 18.42
C GLU A 49 -35.46 2.08 17.99
N TYR A 50 -35.14 1.77 16.73
CA TYR A 50 -33.82 2.02 16.14
C TYR A 50 -33.42 3.50 16.23
N GLU A 51 -34.33 4.41 15.89
CA GLU A 51 -34.10 5.86 15.92
C GLU A 51 -33.96 6.42 17.36
N LYS A 52 -34.52 5.75 18.37
CA LYS A 52 -34.32 6.16 19.79
C LYS A 52 -32.92 5.85 20.33
N HIS A 53 -32.16 4.99 19.65
CA HIS A 53 -30.87 4.50 20.12
C HIS A 53 -29.67 5.00 19.29
N GLN A 54 -29.73 6.24 18.77
CA GLN A 54 -28.67 6.80 17.92
C GLN A 54 -27.26 6.79 18.55
N ASP A 55 -27.16 6.86 19.88
CA ASP A 55 -25.89 6.82 20.61
C ASP A 55 -25.47 5.40 21.07
N ASN A 56 -26.30 4.37 20.81
CA ASN A 56 -26.02 2.99 21.20
C ASN A 56 -25.95 2.07 19.97
N TYR A 57 -24.75 2.00 19.39
CA TYR A 57 -24.50 1.21 18.18
C TYR A 57 -24.79 -0.28 18.35
N SER A 58 -24.51 -0.86 19.52
CA SER A 58 -24.80 -2.27 19.77
C SER A 58 -26.31 -2.55 19.73
N LYS A 59 -27.10 -1.68 20.37
CA LYS A 59 -28.57 -1.80 20.38
C LYS A 59 -29.15 -1.57 18.99
N GLN A 60 -28.64 -0.59 18.23
CA GLN A 60 -29.04 -0.38 16.84
C GLN A 60 -28.76 -1.58 15.93
N ILE A 61 -27.63 -2.25 16.11
CA ILE A 61 -27.30 -3.47 15.36
C ILE A 61 -28.26 -4.61 15.72
N SER A 62 -28.58 -4.79 17.01
CA SER A 62 -29.57 -5.79 17.45
C SER A 62 -30.92 -5.56 16.78
N ILE A 63 -31.44 -4.34 16.83
CA ILE A 63 -32.72 -3.98 16.23
C ILE A 63 -32.67 -4.16 14.71
N LEU A 64 -31.56 -3.79 14.06
CA LEU A 64 -31.40 -3.95 12.62
C LEU A 64 -31.44 -5.44 12.21
N ASN A 65 -30.83 -6.34 12.98
CA ASN A 65 -30.93 -7.77 12.73
C ASN A 65 -32.39 -8.27 12.84
N GLU A 66 -33.14 -7.81 13.85
CA GLU A 66 -34.58 -8.12 13.94
C GLU A 66 -35.38 -7.58 12.75
N MET A 67 -34.99 -6.42 12.21
CA MET A 67 -35.59 -5.87 10.99
C MET A 67 -35.27 -6.72 9.75
N MET A 68 -34.12 -7.39 9.69
CA MET A 68 -33.76 -8.26 8.55
C MET A 68 -34.65 -9.51 8.47
N GLU A 69 -35.18 -9.98 9.61
CA GLU A 69 -36.09 -11.13 9.67
C GLU A 69 -37.42 -10.87 8.95
N ILE A 70 -37.90 -9.62 8.91
CA ILE A 70 -39.13 -9.24 8.20
C ILE A 70 -38.99 -9.46 6.69
N GLY A 71 -37.77 -9.37 6.16
CA GLY A 71 -37.44 -9.77 4.79
C GLY A 71 -36.92 -8.66 3.89
N ARG A 72 -36.84 -8.98 2.60
CA ARG A 72 -36.15 -8.17 1.58
C ARG A 72 -36.64 -6.72 1.47
N PRO A 73 -37.95 -6.41 1.57
CA PRO A 73 -38.42 -5.02 1.49
C PRO A 73 -37.83 -4.10 2.56
N VAL A 74 -37.78 -4.58 3.81
CA VAL A 74 -37.21 -3.82 4.93
C VAL A 74 -35.69 -3.69 4.78
N ALA A 75 -35.01 -4.79 4.41
CA ALA A 75 -33.57 -4.78 4.16
C ALA A 75 -33.19 -3.78 3.05
N GLN A 76 -33.95 -3.71 1.96
CA GLN A 76 -33.70 -2.77 0.86
C GLN A 76 -33.87 -1.31 1.30
N LYS A 77 -34.94 -1.00 2.04
CA LYS A 77 -35.18 0.37 2.54
C LYS A 77 -34.08 0.83 3.50
N MET A 78 -33.66 -0.05 4.42
CA MET A 78 -32.58 0.25 5.36
C MET A 78 -31.22 0.38 4.66
N PHE A 79 -30.92 -0.53 3.71
CA PHE A 79 -29.74 -0.43 2.85
C PHE A 79 -29.64 0.93 2.17
N GLN A 80 -30.72 1.39 1.52
CA GLN A 80 -30.74 2.69 0.83
C GLN A 80 -30.52 3.87 1.78
N LYS A 81 -31.08 3.80 3.00
CA LYS A 81 -30.83 4.82 4.04
C LYS A 81 -29.35 4.87 4.39
N PHE A 82 -28.74 3.74 4.74
CA PHE A 82 -27.34 3.69 5.16
C PHE A 82 -26.38 4.03 4.02
N ASP A 83 -26.64 3.56 2.81
CA ASP A 83 -25.82 3.87 1.63
C ASP A 83 -25.85 5.37 1.32
N ARG A 84 -27.02 6.02 1.36
CA ARG A 84 -27.17 7.47 1.17
C ARG A 84 -26.41 8.25 2.25
N GLU A 85 -26.59 7.86 3.50
CA GLU A 85 -25.95 8.51 4.65
C GLU A 85 -24.42 8.36 4.59
N LEU A 86 -23.94 7.16 4.26
CA LEU A 86 -22.52 6.88 4.08
C LEU A 86 -21.90 7.71 2.96
N ARG A 87 -22.55 7.80 1.79
CA ARG A 87 -22.12 8.66 0.68
C ARG A 87 -22.03 10.13 1.07
N ALA A 88 -22.93 10.62 1.92
CA ALA A 88 -22.92 11.99 2.39
C ALA A 88 -21.81 12.24 3.43
N LYS A 89 -21.55 11.29 4.32
CA LYS A 89 -20.63 11.45 5.45
C LYS A 89 -19.18 11.09 5.11
N TRP A 90 -18.97 10.18 4.17
CA TRP A 90 -17.64 9.71 3.77
C TRP A 90 -16.71 10.85 3.30
N PRO A 91 -17.11 11.74 2.35
CA PRO A 91 -16.25 12.85 1.92
C PRO A 91 -15.90 13.83 3.06
N LEU A 92 -16.81 14.02 4.02
CA LEU A 92 -16.57 14.87 5.19
C LEU A 92 -15.54 14.26 6.14
N TYR A 93 -15.64 12.96 6.37
CA TYR A 93 -14.63 12.22 7.12
C TYR A 93 -13.27 12.26 6.41
N GLN A 94 -13.23 12.02 5.10
CA GLN A 94 -12.01 12.07 4.29
C GLN A 94 -11.30 13.41 4.42
N LYS A 95 -12.04 14.52 4.25
CA LYS A 95 -11.51 15.87 4.41
C LYS A 95 -10.95 16.10 5.81
N PHE A 96 -11.69 15.71 6.85
CA PHE A 96 -11.27 15.88 8.24
C PHE A 96 -10.03 15.04 8.59
N TYR A 97 -9.95 13.81 8.07
CA TYR A 97 -8.79 12.94 8.22
C TYR A 97 -7.55 13.54 7.54
N VAL A 98 -7.70 14.06 6.30
CA VAL A 98 -6.62 14.73 5.58
C VAL A 98 -6.10 15.95 6.35
N ASP A 99 -6.99 16.76 6.92
CA ASP A 99 -6.60 17.92 7.72
C ASP A 99 -5.84 17.51 8.99
N CYS A 100 -6.26 16.43 9.66
CA CYS A 100 -5.53 15.86 10.79
C CYS A 100 -4.17 15.32 10.35
N ALA A 101 -4.12 14.61 9.22
CA ALA A 101 -2.90 14.00 8.69
C ALA A 101 -1.87 15.07 8.33
N LYS A 102 -2.29 16.17 7.68
CA LYS A 102 -1.43 17.33 7.38
C LYS A 102 -0.88 17.97 8.65
N LYS A 103 -1.71 18.15 9.68
CA LYS A 103 -1.29 18.69 10.98
C LYS A 103 -0.30 17.76 11.68
N ALA A 104 -0.52 16.45 11.63
CA ALA A 104 0.45 15.46 12.12
C ALA A 104 1.78 15.57 11.40
N GLY A 105 1.75 15.65 10.07
CA GLY A 105 2.94 15.86 9.24
C GLY A 105 3.72 17.11 9.62
N PHE A 106 3.03 18.23 9.79
CA PHE A 106 3.64 19.49 10.22
C PHE A 106 4.31 19.36 11.60
N LYS A 107 3.61 18.78 12.59
CA LYS A 107 4.18 18.54 13.93
C LYS A 107 5.40 17.62 13.90
N LYS A 108 5.42 16.64 13.00
CA LYS A 108 6.52 15.68 12.84
C LYS A 108 7.72 16.28 12.10
N THR A 109 7.52 17.31 11.27
CA THR A 109 8.58 17.86 10.41
C THR A 109 9.22 19.12 11.01
N THR A 110 9.87 18.97 12.16
CA THR A 110 10.64 20.06 12.82
C THR A 110 12.04 20.21 12.21
N SER A 111 12.73 21.33 12.47
CA SER A 111 14.15 21.50 12.09
C SER A 111 15.03 20.38 12.65
N THR A 112 14.85 20.04 13.93
CA THR A 112 15.54 18.94 14.61
C THR A 112 15.27 17.60 13.92
N THR A 113 14.01 17.32 13.56
CA THR A 113 13.68 16.06 12.87
C THR A 113 14.31 15.99 11.49
N ARG A 114 14.34 17.09 10.74
CA ARG A 114 15.01 17.16 9.43
C ARG A 114 16.52 16.91 9.56
N GLN A 115 17.17 17.52 10.55
CA GLN A 115 18.58 17.29 10.83
C GLN A 115 18.86 15.84 11.23
N GLU A 116 18.01 15.25 12.07
CA GLU A 116 18.12 13.85 12.47
C GLU A 116 18.01 12.92 11.26
N ILE A 117 17.02 13.15 10.38
CA ILE A 117 16.86 12.38 9.13
C ILE A 117 18.15 12.44 8.30
N LEU A 118 18.68 13.64 8.04
CA LEU A 118 19.89 13.80 7.23
C LEU A 118 21.09 13.04 7.81
N LEU A 119 21.28 13.10 9.14
CA LEU A 119 22.36 12.37 9.81
C LEU A 119 22.18 10.85 9.72
N LEU A 120 20.95 10.35 9.86
CA LEU A 120 20.65 8.92 9.75
C LEU A 120 20.82 8.42 8.31
N GLU A 121 20.36 9.19 7.31
CA GLU A 121 20.58 8.89 5.89
C GLU A 121 22.09 8.82 5.58
N GLN A 122 22.87 9.80 6.05
CA GLN A 122 24.32 9.80 5.90
C GLN A 122 25.00 8.61 6.60
N LYS A 123 24.52 8.20 7.78
CA LYS A 123 25.04 7.01 8.48
C LYS A 123 24.85 5.74 7.66
N VAL A 124 23.65 5.50 7.15
CA VAL A 124 23.37 4.30 6.35
C VAL A 124 24.12 4.35 5.01
N GLN A 125 24.08 5.47 4.31
CA GLN A 125 24.83 5.64 3.06
C GLN A 125 26.35 5.56 3.26
N GLY A 126 26.84 5.95 4.44
CA GLY A 126 28.25 5.86 4.83
C GLY A 126 28.77 4.43 4.91
N LEU A 127 27.93 3.47 5.33
CA LEU A 127 28.29 2.05 5.36
C LEU A 127 28.75 1.55 4.00
N ARG A 128 28.06 1.96 2.93
CA ARG A 128 28.44 1.64 1.55
C ARG A 128 29.85 2.10 1.20
N LYS A 129 30.26 3.29 1.69
CA LYS A 129 31.57 3.88 1.36
C LYS A 129 32.73 3.07 1.93
N LEU A 130 32.48 2.16 2.87
CA LEU A 130 33.50 1.23 3.39
C LEU A 130 33.90 0.17 2.36
N GLY A 131 33.10 -0.07 1.32
CA GLY A 131 33.41 -1.01 0.25
C GLY A 131 33.72 -2.40 0.82
N GLU A 132 34.88 -2.95 0.47
CA GLU A 132 35.35 -4.26 0.95
C GLU A 132 35.56 -4.32 2.47
N LYS A 133 35.73 -3.19 3.15
CA LYS A 133 35.87 -3.11 4.62
C LYS A 133 34.52 -3.18 5.34
N LEU A 134 33.39 -3.13 4.62
CA LEU A 134 32.07 -3.22 5.23
C LEU A 134 31.84 -4.64 5.77
N THR A 135 31.38 -4.73 7.02
CA THR A 135 31.05 -6.01 7.67
C THR A 135 29.56 -6.11 7.98
N LYS A 136 29.05 -7.36 8.06
CA LYS A 136 27.67 -7.63 8.50
C LYS A 136 27.37 -7.08 9.90
N ASN A 137 28.34 -7.05 10.80
CA ASN A 137 28.17 -6.50 12.15
C ASN A 137 27.96 -4.99 12.13
N GLN A 138 28.71 -4.24 11.31
CA GLN A 138 28.49 -2.80 11.14
C GLN A 138 27.10 -2.52 10.56
N ILE A 139 26.66 -3.31 9.57
CA ILE A 139 25.31 -3.19 9.01
C ILE A 139 24.24 -3.39 10.10
N LYS A 140 24.40 -4.41 10.97
CA LYS A 140 23.47 -4.66 12.08
C LYS A 140 23.49 -3.56 13.14
N GLN A 141 24.67 -3.10 13.55
CA GLN A 141 24.82 -2.16 14.66
C GLN A 141 24.49 -0.71 14.27
N ILE A 142 24.74 -0.35 13.01
CA ILE A 142 24.56 1.03 12.52
C ILE A 142 23.35 1.11 11.59
N GLY A 143 23.27 0.21 10.61
CA GLY A 143 22.27 0.24 9.56
C GLY A 143 20.86 -0.03 10.09
N ASP A 144 20.65 -1.09 10.86
CA ASP A 144 19.32 -1.49 11.31
C ASP A 144 18.67 -0.45 12.24
N PRO A 145 19.35 0.07 13.28
CA PRO A 145 18.76 1.11 14.13
C PRO A 145 18.47 2.38 13.34
N ALA A 146 19.38 2.79 12.44
CA ALA A 146 19.20 4.00 11.64
C ALA A 146 18.02 3.87 10.67
N LEU A 147 17.90 2.74 9.98
CA LEU A 147 16.79 2.48 9.07
C LEU A 147 15.45 2.41 9.82
N ASN A 148 15.40 1.77 10.98
CA ASN A 148 14.19 1.71 11.81
C ASN A 148 13.78 3.11 12.30
N ARG A 149 14.76 3.93 12.69
CA ARG A 149 14.51 5.32 13.09
C ARG A 149 14.03 6.16 11.91
N LEU A 150 14.65 6.03 10.73
CA LEU A 150 14.20 6.67 9.49
C LEU A 150 12.76 6.29 9.15
N LYS A 151 12.39 5.00 9.26
CA LYS A 151 11.01 4.55 9.05
C LYS A 151 10.05 5.24 10.00
N ASN A 152 10.39 5.34 11.28
CA ASN A 152 9.57 6.04 12.27
C ASN A 152 9.46 7.55 12.00
N LEU A 153 10.49 8.19 11.45
CA LEU A 153 10.48 9.63 11.17
C LEU A 153 9.82 10.00 9.83
N LYS A 154 10.03 9.19 8.79
CA LYS A 154 9.59 9.46 7.41
C LYS A 154 8.24 8.84 7.06
N VAL A 155 7.76 7.87 7.84
CA VAL A 155 6.44 7.27 7.64
C VAL A 155 5.51 7.73 8.75
N MET A 156 4.38 8.33 8.37
CA MET A 156 3.32 8.68 9.31
C MET A 156 2.48 7.45 9.61
N LYS A 157 2.31 7.11 10.89
CA LYS A 157 1.40 6.05 11.33
C LYS A 157 -0.02 6.60 11.46
N VAL A 158 -1.01 5.72 11.29
CA VAL A 158 -2.43 6.08 11.44
C VAL A 158 -2.70 6.62 12.85
N ASP A 159 -2.16 6.00 13.89
CA ASP A 159 -2.36 6.44 15.28
C ASP A 159 -1.83 7.86 15.56
N GLU A 160 -0.75 8.25 14.88
CA GLU A 160 -0.21 9.62 14.97
C GLU A 160 -1.18 10.65 14.37
N VAL A 161 -1.97 10.27 13.36
CA VAL A 161 -3.03 11.11 12.80
C VAL A 161 -4.21 11.22 13.78
N PHE A 162 -4.61 10.11 14.40
CA PHE A 162 -5.69 10.09 15.40
C PHE A 162 -5.35 10.89 16.67
N ALA A 163 -4.08 10.94 17.05
CA ALA A 163 -3.60 11.75 18.18
C ALA A 163 -3.77 13.27 17.98
N ILE A 164 -4.04 13.75 16.76
CA ILE A 164 -4.19 15.18 16.48
C ILE A 164 -5.52 15.75 16.98
N ASN A 165 -6.59 14.97 16.90
CA ASN A 165 -7.91 15.44 17.30
C ASN A 165 -8.78 14.27 17.79
N PRO A 166 -9.17 14.24 19.08
CA PRO A 166 -10.00 13.17 19.63
C PRO A 166 -11.35 13.00 18.91
N SER A 167 -11.90 14.05 18.30
CA SER A 167 -13.16 13.96 17.54
C SER A 167 -13.03 13.14 16.25
N LEU A 168 -11.81 12.91 15.74
CA LEU A 168 -11.59 12.06 14.56
C LEU A 168 -12.01 10.62 14.84
N GLN A 169 -11.75 10.11 16.06
CA GLN A 169 -12.18 8.76 16.44
C GLN A 169 -13.70 8.63 16.41
N LYS A 170 -14.43 9.58 17.01
CA LYS A 170 -15.91 9.59 16.98
C LYS A 170 -16.46 9.57 15.55
N ARG A 171 -15.84 10.33 14.63
CA ARG A 171 -16.22 10.33 13.20
C ARG A 171 -15.89 9.00 12.53
N ARG A 172 -14.73 8.40 12.84
CA ARG A 172 -14.35 7.07 12.33
C ARG A 172 -15.33 6.01 12.81
N ASP A 173 -15.70 6.02 14.08
CA ASP A 173 -16.63 5.06 14.67
C ASP A 173 -18.00 5.13 13.98
N TYR A 174 -18.49 6.34 13.73
CA TYR A 174 -19.75 6.56 13.01
C TYR A 174 -19.71 6.05 11.56
N ILE A 175 -18.64 6.32 10.80
CA ILE A 175 -18.47 5.75 9.44
C ILE A 175 -18.41 4.21 9.50
N SER A 176 -17.68 3.66 10.47
CA SER A 176 -17.56 2.21 10.66
C SER A 176 -18.92 1.58 10.96
N HIS A 177 -19.73 2.26 11.76
CA HIS A 177 -21.07 1.83 12.12
C HIS A 177 -21.98 1.78 10.89
N LEU A 178 -22.01 2.85 10.09
CA LEU A 178 -22.76 2.89 8.83
C LEU A 178 -22.33 1.76 7.87
N ILE A 179 -21.02 1.49 7.76
CA ILE A 179 -20.51 0.37 6.94
C ILE A 179 -21.05 -0.97 7.45
N LYS A 180 -21.03 -1.22 8.77
CA LYS A 180 -21.54 -2.46 9.36
C LYS A 180 -23.04 -2.63 9.11
N GLN A 181 -23.82 -1.57 9.33
CA GLN A 181 -25.26 -1.58 9.11
C GLN A 181 -25.63 -1.81 7.65
N ARG A 182 -24.91 -1.15 6.74
CA ARG A 182 -25.04 -1.38 5.29
C ARG A 182 -24.72 -2.82 4.93
N LYS A 183 -23.65 -3.40 5.49
CA LYS A 183 -23.26 -4.81 5.24
C LYS A 183 -24.33 -5.80 5.69
N ILE A 184 -24.90 -5.63 6.89
CA ILE A 184 -26.01 -6.46 7.38
C ILE A 184 -27.17 -6.48 6.38
N CYS A 185 -27.54 -5.32 5.82
CA CYS A 185 -28.60 -5.24 4.83
C CYS A 185 -28.20 -5.92 3.50
N MET A 186 -26.95 -5.76 3.05
CA MET A 186 -26.43 -6.40 1.83
C MET A 186 -26.44 -7.92 1.94
N ASP A 187 -25.98 -8.46 3.07
CA ASP A 187 -25.93 -9.90 3.32
C ASP A 187 -27.36 -10.49 3.25
N ARG A 188 -28.36 -9.78 3.79
CA ARG A 188 -29.77 -10.18 3.69
C ARG A 188 -30.32 -10.10 2.26
N LEU A 189 -29.87 -9.14 1.47
CA LEU A 189 -30.30 -8.98 0.08
C LEU A 189 -29.58 -9.95 -0.87
N VAL A 190 -28.53 -10.62 -0.40
CA VAL A 190 -27.61 -11.45 -1.19
C VAL A 190 -26.91 -10.60 -2.27
N LEU A 191 -26.54 -9.38 -1.92
CA LEU A 191 -25.76 -8.50 -2.79
C LEU A 191 -24.28 -8.79 -2.61
N LEU A 192 -23.56 -8.99 -3.71
CA LEU A 192 -22.10 -9.02 -3.66
C LEU A 192 -21.58 -7.60 -3.51
N GLU A 193 -20.41 -7.44 -2.87
CA GLU A 193 -19.69 -6.16 -2.81
C GLU A 193 -19.36 -5.62 -4.21
N SER A 194 -19.28 -6.50 -5.23
CA SER A 194 -19.13 -6.14 -6.64
C SER A 194 -20.39 -5.61 -7.31
N ASP A 195 -21.58 -5.89 -6.77
CA ASP A 195 -22.87 -5.50 -7.37
C ASP A 195 -23.28 -4.08 -6.97
N VAL A 196 -22.53 -3.47 -6.05
CA VAL A 196 -22.79 -2.18 -5.44
C VAL A 196 -21.48 -1.38 -5.49
N VAL A 197 -21.55 -0.04 -5.46
CA VAL A 197 -20.35 0.79 -5.34
C VAL A 197 -19.53 0.34 -4.12
N ASP A 198 -18.30 -0.06 -4.40
CA ASP A 198 -17.32 -0.65 -3.48
C ASP A 198 -16.94 0.34 -2.37
N PHE A 199 -17.45 0.09 -1.16
CA PHE A 199 -17.03 0.80 0.03
C PHE A 199 -17.35 0.01 1.31
N GLY A 200 -16.33 -0.57 1.91
CA GLY A 200 -16.40 -1.32 3.16
C GLY A 200 -15.28 -0.97 4.13
N MET A 201 -15.11 -1.82 5.16
CA MET A 201 -14.12 -1.59 6.22
C MET A 201 -12.68 -1.63 5.69
N LYS A 202 -12.43 -2.46 4.66
CA LYS A 202 -11.12 -2.60 4.05
C LYS A 202 -10.73 -1.33 3.30
N GLU A 203 -11.65 -0.73 2.56
CA GLU A 203 -11.46 0.47 1.76
C GLU A 203 -11.19 1.66 2.68
N LEU A 204 -11.93 1.74 3.79
CA LEU A 204 -11.73 2.73 4.83
C LEU A 204 -10.33 2.64 5.48
N LEU A 205 -9.92 1.44 5.93
CA LEU A 205 -8.59 1.21 6.51
C LEU A 205 -7.47 1.49 5.49
N ASN A 206 -7.69 1.12 4.23
CA ASN A 206 -6.73 1.37 3.16
C ASN A 206 -6.61 2.87 2.86
N TYR A 207 -7.72 3.61 2.83
CA TYR A 207 -7.71 5.06 2.69
C TYR A 207 -6.92 5.74 3.81
N GLU A 208 -7.15 5.36 5.08
CA GLU A 208 -6.43 5.92 6.23
C GLU A 208 -4.93 5.67 6.12
N LYS A 209 -4.54 4.42 5.81
CA LYS A 209 -3.14 4.03 5.63
C LYS A 209 -2.47 4.78 4.47
N LEU A 210 -3.10 4.87 3.31
CA LEU A 210 -2.55 5.58 2.15
C LEU A 210 -2.44 7.08 2.41
N THR A 211 -3.50 7.68 2.98
CA THR A 211 -3.52 9.11 3.27
C THR A 211 -2.45 9.47 4.29
N SER A 212 -2.35 8.74 5.41
CA SER A 212 -1.29 8.98 6.41
C SER A 212 0.11 8.87 5.80
N THR A 213 0.42 7.75 5.15
CA THR A 213 1.76 7.51 4.57
C THR A 213 2.14 8.53 3.49
N SER A 214 1.17 9.08 2.76
CA SER A 214 1.42 10.12 1.74
C SER A 214 1.81 11.50 2.29
N VAL A 215 1.50 11.82 3.55
CA VAL A 215 1.72 13.16 4.13
C VAL A 215 3.19 13.59 4.09
N LEU A 216 4.08 12.66 4.43
CA LEU A 216 5.53 12.85 4.45
C LEU A 216 6.20 12.24 3.20
N GLY A 217 5.42 12.06 2.13
CA GLY A 217 5.83 11.37 0.93
C GLY A 217 7.16 11.91 0.36
N PRO A 218 7.84 11.09 -0.45
CA PRO A 218 9.14 11.46 -0.98
C PRO A 218 9.04 12.67 -1.93
N PRO A 219 10.19 13.27 -2.32
CA PRO A 219 10.22 14.35 -3.29
C PRO A 219 9.46 14.02 -4.58
N ARG A 220 8.92 15.05 -5.26
CA ARG A 220 8.13 14.89 -6.49
C ARG A 220 8.84 14.05 -7.57
N GLU A 221 10.15 14.23 -7.71
CA GLU A 221 10.97 13.46 -8.65
C GLU A 221 10.94 11.95 -8.37
N TYR A 222 10.84 11.55 -7.10
CA TYR A 222 10.78 10.14 -6.71
C TYR A 222 9.38 9.60 -7.01
N MET A 223 8.33 10.41 -6.80
CA MET A 223 6.96 10.03 -7.12
C MET A 223 6.78 9.76 -8.62
N GLN A 224 7.38 10.58 -9.49
CA GLN A 224 7.35 10.34 -10.94
C GLN A 224 7.95 8.98 -11.33
N ILE A 225 9.01 8.54 -10.65
CA ILE A 225 9.60 7.21 -10.87
C ILE A 225 8.65 6.12 -10.39
N LEU A 226 8.02 6.29 -9.23
CA LEU A 226 7.06 5.32 -8.72
C LEU A 226 5.84 5.18 -9.65
N GLU A 227 5.36 6.28 -10.23
CA GLU A 227 4.30 6.28 -11.25
C GLU A 227 4.75 5.58 -12.55
N MET A 228 6.00 5.74 -12.97
CA MET A 228 6.57 4.98 -14.09
C MET A 228 6.63 3.49 -13.76
N ASN A 229 7.00 3.14 -12.53
CA ASN A 229 7.05 1.76 -12.07
C ASN A 229 5.66 1.12 -12.09
N ASP A 230 4.62 1.82 -11.67
CA ASP A 230 3.23 1.34 -11.71
C ASP A 230 2.72 1.05 -13.14
N LYS A 231 3.32 1.68 -14.16
CA LYS A 231 3.08 1.31 -15.56
C LYS A 231 3.86 0.04 -15.94
N ASN A 232 5.12 -0.05 -15.50
CA ASN A 232 6.02 -1.16 -15.84
C ASN A 232 5.67 -2.48 -15.14
N ILE A 233 5.01 -2.46 -13.98
CA ILE A 233 4.63 -3.69 -13.26
C ILE A 233 3.73 -4.61 -14.09
N LYS A 234 2.98 -4.07 -15.06
CA LYS A 234 2.10 -4.85 -15.96
C LYS A 234 2.87 -5.84 -16.85
N ASN A 235 4.18 -5.61 -17.02
CA ASN A 235 5.03 -6.39 -17.93
C ASN A 235 5.93 -7.39 -17.20
N ILE A 236 5.80 -7.54 -15.88
CA ILE A 236 6.67 -8.40 -15.06
C ILE A 236 5.84 -9.23 -14.06
N ASN A 237 6.48 -10.22 -13.43
CA ASN A 237 5.81 -11.04 -12.44
C ASN A 237 5.43 -10.20 -11.20
N PRO A 238 4.22 -10.37 -10.61
CA PRO A 238 3.81 -9.59 -9.43
C PRO A 238 4.73 -9.72 -8.21
N SER A 239 5.28 -10.91 -7.95
CA SER A 239 6.27 -11.13 -6.88
C SER A 239 7.58 -10.41 -7.17
N GLU A 240 7.96 -10.29 -8.44
CA GLU A 240 9.13 -9.53 -8.85
C GLU A 240 8.92 -8.02 -8.69
N ALA A 241 7.74 -7.53 -9.08
CA ALA A 241 7.36 -6.14 -8.86
C ALA A 241 7.33 -5.79 -7.36
N ALA A 242 6.78 -6.69 -6.53
CA ALA A 242 6.67 -6.49 -5.09
C ALA A 242 8.05 -6.32 -4.42
N ALA A 243 9.05 -7.09 -4.80
CA ALA A 243 10.37 -6.92 -4.18
C ALA A 243 11.25 -5.83 -4.81
N VAL A 244 10.98 -5.37 -6.03
CA VAL A 244 11.51 -4.06 -6.47
C VAL A 244 10.89 -2.92 -5.65
N ARG A 245 9.58 -2.98 -5.35
CA ARG A 245 8.93 -2.00 -4.46
C ARG A 245 9.59 -1.97 -3.09
N ASN A 246 9.83 -3.14 -2.48
CA ASN A 246 10.53 -3.26 -1.20
C ASN A 246 11.98 -2.72 -1.24
N LEU A 247 12.72 -2.96 -2.32
CA LEU A 247 14.05 -2.34 -2.52
C LEU A 247 13.96 -0.82 -2.54
N ASN A 248 13.01 -0.28 -3.31
CA ASN A 248 12.81 1.16 -3.45
C ASN A 248 12.37 1.81 -2.13
N GLU A 249 11.63 1.11 -1.28
CA GLU A 249 11.34 1.57 0.09
C GLU A 249 12.63 1.77 0.90
N TYR A 250 13.57 0.81 0.87
CA TYR A 250 14.88 1.00 1.52
C TYR A 250 15.60 2.23 0.97
N ARG A 251 15.69 2.35 -0.36
CA ARG A 251 16.37 3.46 -1.04
C ARG A 251 15.76 4.81 -0.66
N ILE A 252 14.44 4.94 -0.71
CA ILE A 252 13.72 6.17 -0.36
C ILE A 252 13.93 6.52 1.11
N LEU A 253 13.84 5.54 2.03
CA LEU A 253 14.05 5.76 3.46
C LEU A 253 15.42 6.36 3.75
N ILE A 254 16.45 5.90 3.05
CA ILE A 254 17.83 6.36 3.24
C ILE A 254 18.20 7.57 2.37
N GLY A 255 17.24 8.20 1.68
CA GLY A 255 17.47 9.41 0.89
C GLY A 255 18.07 9.17 -0.50
N LEU A 256 17.97 7.95 -1.03
CA LEU A 256 18.36 7.62 -2.39
C LEU A 256 17.15 7.62 -3.33
N ARG A 257 17.42 8.00 -4.59
CA ARG A 257 16.45 7.94 -5.68
C ARG A 257 16.01 6.48 -5.91
N PRO A 258 14.70 6.20 -5.97
CA PRO A 258 14.23 4.87 -6.33
C PRO A 258 14.68 4.50 -7.74
N CYS A 259 14.90 3.21 -7.99
CA CYS A 259 15.20 2.71 -9.31
C CYS A 259 13.92 2.53 -10.14
N ILE A 260 14.00 2.80 -11.43
CA ILE A 260 12.99 2.46 -12.41
C ILE A 260 13.02 0.94 -12.64
N ILE A 261 11.87 0.28 -12.62
CA ILE A 261 11.72 -1.12 -13.04
C ILE A 261 12.04 -1.19 -14.53
N ASP A 262 13.05 -1.99 -14.88
CA ASP A 262 13.37 -2.32 -16.26
C ASP A 262 12.93 -3.75 -16.57
N PRO A 263 11.85 -3.95 -17.35
CA PRO A 263 11.36 -5.28 -17.72
C PRO A 263 12.42 -6.15 -18.41
N LYS A 264 13.38 -5.57 -19.14
CA LYS A 264 14.47 -6.33 -19.79
C LYS A 264 15.49 -6.84 -18.77
N LEU A 265 15.80 -6.04 -17.74
CA LEU A 265 16.62 -6.52 -16.62
C LEU A 265 15.87 -7.56 -15.79
N CYS A 266 14.54 -7.44 -15.62
CA CYS A 266 13.75 -8.49 -14.98
C CYS A 266 13.81 -9.81 -15.78
N LEU A 267 13.71 -9.74 -17.12
CA LEU A 267 13.88 -10.91 -17.98
C LEU A 267 15.25 -11.56 -17.81
N ALA A 268 16.34 -10.79 -17.93
CA ALA A 268 17.71 -11.30 -17.75
C ALA A 268 17.90 -11.94 -16.36
N SER A 269 17.40 -11.29 -15.31
CA SER A 269 17.45 -11.80 -13.94
C SER A 269 16.66 -13.10 -13.79
N ARG A 270 15.46 -13.18 -14.36
CA ARG A 270 14.59 -14.36 -14.25
C ARG A 270 15.18 -15.56 -14.97
N GLU A 271 15.74 -15.34 -16.15
CA GLU A 271 16.44 -16.41 -16.89
C GLU A 271 17.68 -16.90 -16.14
N HIS A 272 18.44 -16.02 -15.49
CA HIS A 272 19.57 -16.48 -14.65
C HIS A 272 19.11 -17.30 -13.44
N SER A 273 18.02 -16.87 -12.77
CA SER A 273 17.42 -17.65 -11.68
C SER A 273 16.95 -19.03 -12.16
N LYS A 274 16.36 -19.13 -13.37
CA LYS A 274 16.00 -20.41 -13.99
C LYS A 274 17.22 -21.25 -14.35
N ASP A 275 18.28 -20.63 -14.85
CA ASP A 275 19.52 -21.31 -15.20
C ASP A 275 20.16 -21.92 -13.95
N MET A 276 20.29 -21.15 -12.86
CA MET A 276 20.75 -21.63 -11.55
C MET A 276 19.91 -22.80 -11.02
N GLU A 277 18.58 -22.67 -11.09
CA GLU A 277 17.66 -23.72 -10.65
C GLU A 277 17.79 -25.01 -11.48
N ARG A 278 17.73 -24.91 -12.81
CA ARG A 278 17.68 -26.06 -13.71
C ARG A 278 19.02 -26.76 -13.88
N LYS A 279 20.12 -26.02 -13.80
CA LYS A 279 21.49 -26.54 -13.98
C LYS A 279 22.18 -26.82 -12.64
N GLY A 280 21.54 -26.54 -11.52
CA GLY A 280 22.03 -26.92 -10.19
C GLY A 280 23.27 -26.16 -9.73
N PHE A 281 23.42 -24.88 -10.12
CA PHE A 281 24.54 -24.03 -9.69
C PHE A 281 24.04 -22.76 -8.97
N PHE A 282 24.92 -22.12 -8.22
CA PHE A 282 24.64 -20.84 -7.56
C PHE A 282 25.87 -19.94 -7.65
N ALA A 283 25.95 -19.14 -8.71
CA ALA A 283 27.07 -18.26 -9.00
C ALA A 283 26.63 -17.09 -9.88
N HIS A 284 27.39 -15.99 -9.84
CA HIS A 284 27.22 -14.86 -10.76
C HIS A 284 27.53 -15.26 -12.21
N ASP A 285 28.56 -16.08 -12.39
CA ASP A 285 28.93 -16.63 -13.68
C ASP A 285 28.09 -17.86 -14.02
N SER A 286 27.46 -17.84 -15.21
CA SER A 286 26.70 -18.96 -15.74
C SER A 286 27.61 -19.87 -16.57
N PRO A 287 27.48 -21.21 -16.46
CA PRO A 287 28.17 -22.15 -17.34
C PRO A 287 27.57 -22.20 -18.76
N ILE A 288 26.46 -21.49 -19.01
CA ILE A 288 25.75 -21.53 -20.30
C ILE A 288 26.45 -20.59 -21.29
N ARG A 289 26.79 -21.14 -22.47
CA ARG A 289 27.45 -20.41 -23.56
C ARG A 289 26.66 -19.14 -23.93
N GLY A 290 27.37 -18.02 -23.98
CA GLY A 290 26.79 -16.70 -24.31
C GLY A 290 26.08 -16.00 -23.16
N LYS A 291 25.93 -16.63 -21.98
CA LYS A 291 25.27 -16.05 -20.79
C LYS A 291 26.21 -15.90 -19.58
N LYS A 292 27.52 -16.00 -19.79
CA LYS A 292 28.52 -16.17 -18.72
C LYS A 292 28.39 -15.10 -17.65
N SER A 293 28.61 -13.83 -18.00
CA SER A 293 28.54 -12.73 -17.04
C SER A 293 27.12 -12.15 -16.93
N PRO A 294 26.79 -11.41 -15.84
CA PRO A 294 25.57 -10.62 -15.75
C PRO A 294 25.41 -9.67 -16.95
N TRP A 295 26.52 -9.14 -17.47
CA TRP A 295 26.54 -8.20 -18.60
C TRP A 295 26.13 -8.87 -19.90
N ASP A 296 26.59 -10.11 -20.13
CA ASP A 296 26.19 -10.90 -21.30
C ASP A 296 24.67 -11.15 -21.27
N ARG A 297 24.13 -11.51 -20.10
CA ARG A 297 22.68 -11.72 -19.91
C ARG A 297 21.87 -10.45 -20.12
N ALA A 298 22.33 -9.31 -19.60
CA ALA A 298 21.69 -8.02 -19.85
C ALA A 298 21.71 -7.67 -21.34
N LYS A 299 22.85 -7.84 -22.01
CA LYS A 299 23.02 -7.58 -23.44
C LYS A 299 22.08 -8.45 -24.30
N LEU A 300 21.97 -9.74 -23.97
CA LEU A 300 21.04 -10.66 -24.62
C LEU A 300 19.57 -10.24 -24.46
N ALA A 301 19.20 -9.65 -23.31
CA ALA A 301 17.87 -9.07 -23.11
C ALA A 301 17.70 -7.67 -23.75
N GLY A 302 18.71 -7.17 -24.47
CA GLY A 302 18.67 -5.88 -25.14
C GLY A 302 18.76 -4.68 -24.18
N THR A 303 19.52 -4.82 -23.10
CA THR A 303 19.78 -3.79 -22.08
C THR A 303 21.23 -3.87 -21.56
N ILE A 304 21.58 -3.03 -20.58
CA ILE A 304 22.89 -3.04 -19.92
C ILE A 304 22.71 -3.07 -18.40
N ALA A 305 23.61 -3.75 -17.72
CA ALA A 305 23.69 -3.81 -16.27
C ALA A 305 25.11 -3.45 -15.79
N ASN A 306 25.23 -3.06 -14.51
CA ASN A 306 26.50 -2.75 -13.86
C ASN A 306 26.63 -3.31 -12.43
N ALA A 307 25.61 -3.98 -11.90
CA ALA A 307 25.71 -4.76 -10.66
C ALA A 307 24.71 -5.94 -10.68
N GLU A 308 25.04 -6.99 -9.92
CA GLU A 308 24.15 -8.14 -9.69
C GLU A 308 24.20 -8.57 -8.22
N ASN A 309 23.05 -8.95 -7.69
CA ASN A 309 22.89 -9.67 -6.43
C ASN A 309 22.15 -10.99 -6.70
N ILE A 310 22.58 -12.08 -6.06
CA ILE A 310 21.90 -13.39 -6.14
C ILE A 310 21.54 -13.91 -4.75
N TYR A 311 20.41 -14.61 -4.63
CA TYR A 311 19.96 -15.20 -3.37
C TYR A 311 19.25 -16.53 -3.62
N LYS A 312 19.44 -17.50 -2.70
CA LYS A 312 18.74 -18.79 -2.70
C LYS A 312 18.21 -19.06 -1.30
N GLY A 313 16.92 -19.34 -1.17
CA GLY A 313 16.37 -19.83 0.10
C GLY A 313 14.87 -19.67 0.30
N SER A 314 14.25 -18.68 -0.35
CA SER A 314 12.83 -18.36 -0.17
C SER A 314 12.21 -17.82 -1.46
N GLN A 315 10.90 -18.01 -1.62
CA GLN A 315 10.08 -17.37 -2.66
C GLN A 315 9.65 -15.95 -2.29
N ASN A 316 9.96 -15.48 -1.07
CA ASN A 316 9.64 -14.12 -0.66
C ASN A 316 10.81 -13.17 -1.01
N GLY A 317 10.55 -12.19 -1.88
CA GLY A 317 11.56 -11.22 -2.29
C GLY A 317 11.94 -10.23 -1.18
N GLU A 318 11.10 -10.00 -0.16
CA GLU A 318 11.51 -9.26 1.03
C GLU A 318 12.62 -10.00 1.78
N SER A 319 12.56 -11.34 1.84
CA SER A 319 13.62 -12.15 2.41
C SER A 319 14.92 -12.03 1.60
N ALA A 320 14.83 -11.96 0.27
CA ALA A 320 15.98 -11.75 -0.60
C ALA A 320 16.63 -10.37 -0.37
N ASN A 321 15.85 -9.29 -0.39
CA ASN A 321 16.35 -7.94 -0.09
C ASN A 321 16.92 -7.83 1.32
N ARG A 322 16.32 -8.50 2.31
CA ARG A 322 16.83 -8.54 3.69
C ARG A 322 18.15 -9.30 3.78
N ALA A 323 18.31 -10.39 3.04
CA ALA A 323 19.55 -11.14 2.97
C ALA A 323 20.67 -10.31 2.30
N TRP A 324 20.36 -9.63 1.19
CA TRP A 324 21.28 -8.71 0.51
C TRP A 324 21.65 -7.51 1.36
N TRP A 325 20.70 -6.94 2.12
CA TRP A 325 21.01 -5.90 3.10
C TRP A 325 22.11 -6.31 4.06
N TYR A 326 22.15 -7.56 4.53
CA TYR A 326 23.16 -8.05 5.47
C TYR A 326 24.46 -8.57 4.82
N SER A 327 24.54 -8.58 3.50
CA SER A 327 25.72 -9.02 2.76
C SER A 327 26.48 -7.80 2.26
N PRO A 328 27.72 -7.55 2.71
CA PRO A 328 28.44 -6.32 2.37
C PRO A 328 28.49 -5.97 0.87
N GLY A 329 28.85 -6.92 0.02
CA GLY A 329 28.88 -6.70 -1.44
C GLY A 329 27.51 -6.37 -2.02
N HIS A 330 26.47 -7.14 -1.64
CA HIS A 330 25.12 -6.90 -2.12
C HIS A 330 24.50 -5.59 -1.58
N HIS A 331 24.80 -5.25 -0.32
CA HIS A 331 24.43 -3.98 0.31
C HIS A 331 24.99 -2.79 -0.48
N VAL A 332 26.24 -2.91 -0.95
CA VAL A 332 26.87 -1.87 -1.76
C VAL A 332 26.14 -1.66 -3.09
N ASN A 333 25.70 -2.75 -3.73
CA ASN A 333 24.92 -2.70 -4.97
C ASN A 333 23.53 -2.08 -4.73
N MET A 334 22.80 -2.53 -3.71
CA MET A 334 21.44 -2.05 -3.38
C MET A 334 21.39 -0.54 -3.17
N PHE A 335 22.44 0.03 -2.58
CA PHE A 335 22.49 1.45 -2.19
C PHE A 335 23.48 2.27 -2.99
N ASN A 336 23.86 1.80 -4.19
CA ASN A 336 24.59 2.62 -5.13
C ASN A 336 23.69 3.81 -5.60
N PRO A 337 24.11 5.07 -5.37
CA PRO A 337 23.35 6.23 -5.82
C PRO A 337 23.20 6.33 -7.34
N ASN A 338 24.14 5.72 -8.09
CA ASN A 338 24.15 5.75 -9.56
C ASN A 338 23.25 4.67 -10.19
N ALA A 339 22.66 3.77 -9.39
CA ALA A 339 21.71 2.80 -9.89
C ALA A 339 20.39 3.49 -10.26
N LYS A 340 20.07 3.56 -11.56
CA LYS A 340 18.85 4.21 -12.06
C LYS A 340 17.76 3.22 -12.44
N ARG A 341 18.16 2.03 -12.89
CA ARG A 341 17.26 0.94 -13.28
C ARG A 341 17.54 -0.31 -12.46
N VAL A 342 16.51 -1.11 -12.26
CA VAL A 342 16.62 -2.40 -11.59
C VAL A 342 15.73 -3.43 -12.27
N GLY A 343 16.22 -4.65 -12.36
CA GLY A 343 15.43 -5.83 -12.66
C GLY A 343 15.54 -6.83 -11.52
N MET A 344 14.48 -7.58 -11.30
CA MET A 344 14.48 -8.67 -10.34
C MET A 344 13.79 -9.89 -10.95
N GLY A 345 14.34 -11.08 -10.70
CA GLY A 345 13.91 -12.32 -11.32
C GLY A 345 13.83 -13.48 -10.33
N LEU A 346 12.69 -14.17 -10.32
CA LEU A 346 12.44 -15.35 -9.47
C LEU A 346 12.34 -16.64 -10.31
N SER A 347 12.99 -17.71 -9.85
CA SER A 347 12.69 -19.09 -10.27
C SER A 347 12.89 -20.06 -9.10
N GLY A 348 11.84 -20.81 -8.74
CA GLY A 348 11.85 -21.64 -7.54
C GLY A 348 12.13 -20.82 -6.29
N LYS A 349 13.29 -21.02 -5.66
CA LYS A 349 13.77 -20.24 -4.50
C LYS A 349 14.99 -19.36 -4.84
N HIS A 350 15.31 -19.22 -6.13
CA HIS A 350 16.44 -18.44 -6.63
C HIS A 350 15.98 -17.06 -7.07
N TRP A 351 16.68 -16.06 -6.58
CA TRP A 351 16.50 -14.65 -6.88
C TRP A 351 17.75 -14.09 -7.51
N THR A 352 17.56 -13.29 -8.55
CA THR A 352 18.59 -12.45 -9.17
C THR A 352 18.07 -11.03 -9.19
N GLN A 353 18.91 -10.07 -8.81
CA GLN A 353 18.64 -8.64 -8.89
C GLN A 353 19.77 -7.97 -9.67
N MET A 354 19.45 -7.31 -10.78
CA MET A 354 20.43 -6.62 -11.61
C MET A 354 20.13 -5.12 -11.63
N PHE A 355 21.18 -4.30 -11.56
CA PHE A 355 21.07 -2.84 -11.66
C PHE A 355 21.65 -2.34 -12.98
N GLY A 356 21.10 -1.23 -13.48
CA GLY A 356 21.59 -0.52 -14.66
C GLY A 356 21.67 0.99 -14.46
N PRO A 357 22.54 1.68 -15.22
CA PRO A 357 22.68 3.14 -15.20
C PRO A 357 21.52 3.88 -15.88
#